data_AF-A0A124FI06-F1
#
_entry.id   AF-A0A124FI06-F1
#
_cell.length_a   1.000
_cell.length_b   1.000
_cell.length_c   1.000
_cell.angle_alpha   90.00
_cell.angle_beta   90.00
_cell.angle_gamma   90.00
#
_symmetry.space_group_name_H-M   'P 1'
#
loop_
_entity.id
_entity.type
_entity.pdbx_description
1 polymer ?
#
loop_
_entity_poly.entity_id
_entity_poly.type
_entity_poly.pdbx_seq_one_letter_code
_entity_poly.pdbx_strand_id
1 'polypeptide(L)'
;MEVHQRIKNIKEGIKKAIEILRSVLIPDAEKRVQNYPHELSGGMKQRVVIGTSIANDPKILVADEPTTALDVTVQAQILDLINELKERYHATVILITHNLGVVAETADRVGVMYAEKIVEIGSVGQIFKNPLHPYTKGLLKAVPNPMVKSERLEAIPGTVPNLITPPEGCRFHPRCPYATEICKQKAPELVEVEDGHFVACHLY
;
A
#
# COMPACT_ATOMS: atom_id res chain seq x y z
N MET A 1 13.99 25.12 6.55
CA MET A 1 13.16 24.54 5.48
C MET A 1 13.97 24.60 4.19
N GLU A 2 14.65 23.51 3.85
CA GLU A 2 15.34 23.42 2.56
C GLU A 2 14.28 23.34 1.46
N VAL A 3 14.34 24.26 0.51
CA VAL A 3 13.43 24.26 -0.64
C VAL A 3 14.11 23.45 -1.73
N HIS A 4 13.60 22.24 -1.97
CA HIS A 4 14.00 21.42 -3.10
C HIS A 4 13.50 22.11 -4.38
N GLN A 5 14.44 22.68 -5.15
CA GLN A 5 14.22 23.44 -6.39
C GLN A 5 13.58 24.83 -6.22
N ARG A 6 14.31 25.87 -6.64
CA ARG A 6 13.81 27.26 -6.65
C ARG A 6 13.24 27.61 -8.02
N ILE A 7 11.93 27.85 -8.06
CA ILE A 7 11.25 28.45 -9.21
C ILE A 7 11.38 29.97 -9.10
N LYS A 8 11.82 30.65 -10.17
CA LYS A 8 12.13 32.09 -10.11
C LYS A 8 10.88 32.97 -10.27
N ASN A 9 9.88 32.51 -11.00
CA ASN A 9 8.63 33.25 -11.25
C ASN A 9 7.46 32.31 -11.61
N ILE A 10 6.24 32.85 -11.58
CA ILE A 10 5.01 32.10 -11.85
C ILE A 10 4.96 31.48 -13.26
N LYS A 11 5.56 32.13 -14.26
CA LYS A 11 5.58 31.65 -15.64
C LYS A 11 6.41 30.37 -15.76
N GLU A 12 7.55 30.31 -15.08
CA GLU A 12 8.37 29.11 -14.96
C GLU A 12 7.63 28.02 -14.17
N GLY A 13 6.91 28.40 -13.11
CA GLY A 13 6.08 27.48 -12.33
C GLY A 13 4.97 26.82 -13.15
N ILE A 14 4.22 27.59 -13.93
CA ILE A 14 3.17 27.07 -14.83
C ILE A 14 3.78 26.16 -15.88
N LYS A 15 4.93 26.52 -16.46
CA LYS A 15 5.62 25.67 -17.44
C LYS A 15 6.01 24.32 -16.83
N LYS A 16 6.61 24.32 -15.64
CA LYS A 16 6.95 23.09 -14.92
C LYS A 16 5.71 22.28 -14.54
N ALA A 17 4.63 22.93 -14.13
CA ALA A 17 3.36 22.27 -13.84
C ALA A 17 2.80 21.56 -15.08
N ILE A 18 2.84 22.19 -16.26
CA ILE A 18 2.43 21.56 -17.53
C ILE A 18 3.32 20.34 -17.84
N GLU A 19 4.64 20.45 -17.66
CA GLU A 19 5.57 19.32 -17.86
C GLU A 19 5.25 18.15 -16.93
N ILE A 20 4.96 18.42 -15.66
CA ILE A 20 4.52 17.41 -14.68
C ILE A 20 3.20 16.79 -15.09
N LEU A 21 2.20 17.59 -15.47
CA LEU A 21 0.89 17.09 -15.90
C LEU A 21 1.02 16.18 -17.13
N ARG A 22 1.90 16.52 -18.07
CA ARG A 22 2.21 15.63 -19.20
C ARG A 22 2.89 14.34 -18.74
N SER A 23 3.81 14.39 -17.78
CA SER A 23 4.50 13.18 -17.30
C SER A 23 3.58 12.19 -16.57
N VAL A 24 2.42 12.65 -16.07
CA VAL A 24 1.39 11.80 -15.46
C VAL A 24 0.21 11.51 -16.40
N LEU A 25 0.40 11.76 -17.70
CA LEU A 25 -0.55 11.46 -18.78
C LEU A 25 -1.89 12.21 -18.64
N ILE A 26 -1.87 13.46 -18.18
CA ILE A 26 -3.04 14.35 -18.26
C ILE A 26 -3.21 14.82 -19.72
N PRO A 27 -4.35 14.53 -20.36
CA PRO A 27 -4.61 15.03 -21.72
C PRO A 27 -4.81 16.54 -21.70
N ASP A 28 -4.39 17.23 -22.76
CA ASP A 28 -4.46 18.69 -22.89
C ASP A 28 -3.91 19.44 -21.66
N ALA A 29 -2.75 19.02 -21.13
CA ALA A 29 -2.14 19.55 -19.92
C ALA A 29 -2.08 21.10 -19.87
N GLU A 30 -1.89 21.76 -21.00
CA GLU A 30 -1.85 23.21 -21.15
C GLU A 30 -3.20 23.88 -20.82
N LYS A 31 -4.31 23.19 -21.11
CA LYS A 31 -5.65 23.63 -20.73
C LYS A 31 -5.96 23.20 -19.31
N ARG A 32 -5.65 21.94 -18.96
CA ARG A 32 -5.99 21.34 -17.67
C ARG A 32 -5.27 21.97 -16.48
N VAL A 33 -4.11 22.60 -16.69
CA VAL A 33 -3.42 23.35 -15.63
C VAL A 33 -4.26 24.51 -15.07
N GLN A 34 -5.26 24.99 -15.83
CA GLN A 34 -6.17 26.06 -15.40
C GLN A 34 -7.48 25.52 -14.81
N ASN A 35 -7.72 24.20 -14.86
CA ASN A 35 -8.96 23.63 -14.37
C ASN A 35 -8.98 23.52 -12.85
N TYR A 36 -10.17 23.71 -12.29
CA TYR A 36 -10.45 23.40 -10.89
C TYR A 36 -10.56 21.89 -10.67
N PRO A 37 -10.28 21.38 -9.45
CA PRO A 37 -10.39 19.97 -9.15
C PRO A 37 -11.75 19.36 -9.54
N HIS A 38 -12.86 20.08 -9.36
CA HIS A 38 -14.19 19.57 -9.69
C HIS A 38 -14.46 19.40 -11.20
N GLU A 39 -13.60 19.96 -12.06
CA GLU A 39 -13.67 19.82 -13.53
C GLU A 39 -12.86 18.62 -14.05
N LEU A 40 -12.23 17.85 -13.15
CA LEU A 40 -11.41 16.68 -13.47
C LEU A 40 -12.12 15.37 -13.09
N SER A 41 -11.93 14.32 -13.90
CA SER A 41 -12.37 12.96 -13.55
C SER A 41 -11.61 12.43 -12.32
N GLY A 42 -12.11 11.36 -11.69
CA GLY A 42 -11.42 10.72 -10.55
C GLY A 42 -9.99 10.32 -10.89
N GLY A 43 -9.79 9.63 -12.02
CA GLY A 43 -8.45 9.26 -12.49
C GLY A 43 -7.56 10.47 -12.82
N MET A 44 -8.12 11.56 -13.37
CA MET A 44 -7.36 12.79 -13.59
C MET A 44 -6.92 13.43 -12.27
N LYS A 45 -7.81 13.53 -11.27
CA LYS A 45 -7.45 14.03 -9.94
C LYS A 45 -6.31 13.21 -9.34
N GLN A 46 -6.39 11.88 -9.43
CA GLN A 46 -5.34 11.01 -8.93
C GLN A 46 -4.00 11.25 -9.63
N ARG A 47 -4.01 11.35 -10.97
CA ARG A 47 -2.81 11.69 -11.76
C ARG A 47 -2.22 13.04 -11.35
N VAL A 48 -3.05 14.07 -11.10
CA VAL A 48 -2.58 15.39 -10.62
C VAL A 48 -1.93 15.27 -9.24
N VAL A 49 -2.49 14.49 -8.31
CA VAL A 49 -1.90 14.24 -7.00
C VAL A 49 -0.53 13.55 -7.13
N ILE A 50 -0.43 12.53 -7.98
CA ILE A 50 0.84 11.85 -8.30
C ILE A 50 1.84 12.83 -8.94
N GLY A 51 1.38 13.69 -9.84
CA GLY A 51 2.23 14.72 -10.46
C GLY A 51 2.80 15.68 -9.42
N THR A 52 1.96 16.06 -8.45
CA THR A 52 2.38 16.95 -7.36
C THR A 52 3.40 16.26 -6.44
N SER A 53 3.27 14.96 -6.19
CA SER A 53 4.21 14.23 -5.34
C SER A 53 5.61 14.08 -5.97
N ILE A 54 5.70 13.98 -7.30
CA ILE A 54 6.98 13.89 -8.02
C ILE A 54 7.59 15.25 -8.39
N ALA A 55 6.91 16.36 -8.10
CA ALA A 55 7.29 17.70 -8.57
C ALA A 55 8.70 18.14 -8.17
N ASN A 56 9.21 17.59 -7.06
CA ASN A 56 10.51 17.92 -6.47
C ASN A 56 11.52 16.74 -6.54
N ASP A 57 11.35 15.82 -7.48
CA ASP A 57 12.23 14.65 -7.69
C ASP A 57 12.48 13.85 -6.39
N PRO A 58 11.41 13.33 -5.75
CA PRO A 58 11.52 12.69 -4.44
C PRO A 58 12.31 11.38 -4.52
N LYS A 59 13.12 11.11 -3.49
CA LYS A 59 13.78 9.81 -3.32
C LYS A 59 12.83 8.72 -2.81
N ILE A 60 11.73 9.12 -2.16
CA ILE A 60 10.73 8.22 -1.58
C ILE A 60 9.33 8.76 -1.90
N LEU A 61 8.47 7.90 -2.45
CA LEU A 61 7.06 8.14 -2.67
C LEU A 61 6.24 7.26 -1.73
N VAL A 62 5.40 7.86 -0.90
CA VAL A 62 4.42 7.14 -0.07
C VAL A 62 3.05 7.26 -0.74
N ALA A 63 2.52 6.13 -1.19
CA ALA A 63 1.25 6.04 -1.88
C ALA A 63 0.22 5.39 -0.96
N ASP A 64 -0.60 6.21 -0.30
CA ASP A 64 -1.65 5.76 0.62
C ASP A 64 -2.95 5.51 -0.15
N GLU A 65 -3.30 4.23 -0.33
CA GLU A 65 -4.48 3.77 -1.05
C GLU A 65 -4.68 4.46 -2.42
N PRO A 66 -3.65 4.49 -3.28
CA PRO A 66 -3.61 5.38 -4.45
C PRO A 66 -4.60 5.01 -5.55
N THR A 67 -5.29 3.87 -5.42
CA THR A 67 -6.24 3.37 -6.41
C THR A 67 -7.67 3.29 -5.86
N THR A 68 -7.89 3.76 -4.64
CA THR A 68 -9.23 3.76 -4.03
C THR A 68 -10.21 4.62 -4.83
N ALA A 69 -11.44 4.14 -4.94
CA ALA A 69 -12.53 4.78 -5.70
C ALA A 69 -12.28 4.93 -7.22
N LEU A 70 -11.34 4.18 -7.78
CA LEU A 70 -11.13 4.06 -9.22
C LEU A 70 -11.68 2.71 -9.72
N ASP A 71 -12.13 2.67 -10.97
CA ASP A 71 -12.46 1.41 -11.62
C ASP A 71 -11.19 0.58 -11.90
N VAL A 72 -11.36 -0.72 -12.16
CA VAL A 72 -10.25 -1.68 -12.33
C VAL A 72 -9.30 -1.28 -13.47
N THR A 73 -9.81 -0.68 -14.55
CA THR A 73 -9.00 -0.25 -15.68
C THR A 73 -8.15 0.96 -15.32
N VAL A 74 -8.74 1.97 -14.68
CA VAL A 74 -8.01 3.16 -14.24
C VAL A 74 -7.00 2.80 -13.14
N GLN A 75 -7.35 1.89 -12.22
CA GLN A 75 -6.42 1.38 -11.21
C GLN A 75 -5.14 0.84 -11.85
N ALA A 76 -5.25 -0.05 -12.84
CA ALA A 76 -4.08 -0.62 -13.52
C ALA A 76 -3.19 0.49 -14.12
N GLN A 77 -3.80 1.45 -14.82
CA GLN A 77 -3.07 2.58 -15.40
C GLN A 77 -2.37 3.46 -14.36
N ILE A 78 -2.91 3.58 -13.14
CA ILE A 78 -2.27 4.33 -12.06
C ILE A 78 -1.08 3.57 -11.48
N LEU A 79 -1.18 2.25 -11.32
CA LEU A 79 -0.09 1.41 -10.86
C LEU A 79 1.06 1.37 -11.87
N ASP A 80 0.74 1.25 -13.17
CA ASP A 80 1.71 1.34 -14.25
C ASP A 80 2.44 2.69 -14.22
N LEU A 81 1.70 3.79 -14.07
CA LEU A 81 2.28 5.12 -13.95
C LEU A 81 3.22 5.21 -12.74
N ILE A 82 2.84 4.69 -11.58
CA ILE A 82 3.70 4.69 -10.38
C ILE A 82 4.99 3.89 -10.63
N ASN A 83 4.90 2.75 -11.32
CA ASN A 83 6.07 1.95 -11.69
C ASN A 83 6.98 2.67 -12.68
N GLU A 84 6.43 3.30 -13.72
CA GLU A 84 7.21 4.12 -14.65
C GLU A 84 7.93 5.29 -13.95
N LEU A 85 7.25 5.91 -12.97
CA LEU A 85 7.83 6.99 -12.17
C LEU A 85 8.90 6.47 -11.20
N LYS A 86 8.70 5.31 -10.56
CA LYS A 86 9.73 4.63 -9.74
C LYS A 86 11.02 4.48 -10.53
N GLU A 87 10.94 3.97 -11.76
CA GLU A 87 12.09 3.76 -12.63
C GLU A 87 12.73 5.08 -13.08
N ARG A 88 11.91 6.03 -13.56
CA ARG A 88 12.39 7.32 -14.09
C ARG A 88 13.11 8.17 -13.03
N TYR A 89 12.60 8.18 -11.80
CA TYR A 89 13.11 9.02 -10.72
C TYR A 89 14.07 8.28 -9.78
N HIS A 90 14.31 6.97 -10.01
CA HIS A 90 15.06 6.11 -9.11
C HIS A 90 14.56 6.20 -7.65
N ALA A 91 13.24 6.30 -7.49
CA ALA A 91 12.59 6.51 -6.21
C ALA A 91 12.21 5.18 -5.56
N THR A 92 12.19 5.15 -4.22
CA THR A 92 11.57 4.05 -3.47
C THR A 92 10.08 4.32 -3.32
N VAL A 93 9.22 3.32 -3.59
CA VAL A 93 7.77 3.44 -3.40
C VAL A 93 7.35 2.62 -2.19
N ILE A 94 6.66 3.26 -1.26
CA ILE A 94 5.91 2.60 -0.18
C ILE A 94 4.44 2.66 -0.56
N LEU A 95 3.89 1.51 -0.92
CA LEU A 95 2.47 1.36 -1.25
C LEU A 95 1.71 0.86 -0.02
N ILE A 96 0.67 1.59 0.38
CA ILE A 96 -0.27 1.18 1.43
C ILE A 96 -1.57 0.80 0.73
N THR A 97 -1.98 -0.46 0.87
CA THR A 97 -3.26 -0.91 0.33
C THR A 97 -3.83 -2.09 1.10
N HIS A 98 -5.16 -2.20 1.11
CA HIS A 98 -5.89 -3.38 1.55
C HIS A 98 -6.07 -4.43 0.45
N ASN A 99 -5.69 -4.14 -0.80
CA ASN A 99 -5.90 -5.05 -1.92
C ASN A 99 -4.69 -5.97 -2.15
N LEU A 100 -4.80 -7.24 -1.74
CA LEU A 100 -3.74 -8.24 -1.93
C LEU A 100 -3.43 -8.55 -3.40
N GLY A 101 -4.36 -8.34 -4.33
CA GLY A 101 -4.09 -8.51 -5.77
C GLY A 101 -3.09 -7.46 -6.27
N VAL A 102 -3.25 -6.21 -5.85
CA VAL A 102 -2.31 -5.12 -6.17
C VAL A 102 -0.94 -5.41 -5.57
N VAL A 103 -0.91 -5.89 -4.32
CA VAL A 103 0.35 -6.25 -3.64
C VAL A 103 1.08 -7.36 -4.41
N ALA A 104 0.36 -8.40 -4.86
CA ALA A 104 0.95 -9.51 -5.59
C ALA A 104 1.59 -9.10 -6.93
N GLU A 105 1.04 -8.06 -7.57
CA GLU A 105 1.50 -7.57 -8.87
C GLU A 105 2.64 -6.56 -8.77
N THR A 106 2.68 -5.75 -7.72
CA THR A 106 3.52 -4.54 -7.68
C THR A 106 4.61 -4.53 -6.60
N ALA A 107 4.49 -5.36 -5.55
CA ALA A 107 5.37 -5.26 -4.39
C ALA A 107 6.57 -6.20 -4.47
N ASP A 108 7.76 -5.66 -4.16
CA ASP A 108 8.98 -6.46 -3.96
C ASP A 108 8.96 -7.14 -2.57
N ARG A 109 8.55 -6.37 -1.55
CA ARG A 109 8.43 -6.78 -0.14
C ARG A 109 7.08 -6.32 0.42
N VAL A 110 6.55 -7.08 1.36
CA VAL A 110 5.23 -6.85 1.94
C VAL A 110 5.34 -6.82 3.46
N GLY A 111 4.79 -5.78 4.08
CA GLY A 111 4.54 -5.71 5.51
C GLY A 111 3.05 -5.85 5.79
N VAL A 112 2.66 -6.87 6.55
CA VAL A 112 1.27 -7.10 6.95
C VAL A 112 1.05 -6.45 8.31
N MET A 113 0.03 -5.59 8.38
CA MET A 113 -0.33 -4.89 9.61
C MET A 113 -1.67 -5.39 10.16
N TYR A 114 -1.76 -5.56 11.48
CA TYR A 114 -3.01 -5.81 12.19
C TYR A 114 -3.08 -4.94 13.44
N ALA A 115 -4.15 -4.15 13.57
CA ALA A 115 -4.39 -3.29 14.71
C ALA A 115 -3.12 -2.51 15.11
N GLU A 116 -2.59 -1.68 14.21
CA GLU A 116 -1.40 -0.82 14.40
C GLU A 116 -0.05 -1.55 14.60
N LYS A 117 -0.02 -2.89 14.48
CA LYS A 117 1.22 -3.67 14.62
C LYS A 117 1.56 -4.36 13.31
N ILE A 118 2.81 -4.22 12.89
CA ILE A 118 3.35 -5.09 11.85
C ILE A 118 3.45 -6.50 12.44
N VAL A 119 2.71 -7.43 11.85
CA VAL A 119 2.63 -8.82 12.31
C VAL A 119 3.48 -9.76 11.48
N GLU A 120 3.81 -9.36 10.25
CA GLU A 120 4.65 -10.15 9.34
C GLU A 120 5.30 -9.25 8.29
N ILE A 121 6.55 -9.53 7.94
CA ILE A 121 7.28 -8.87 6.85
C ILE A 121 8.02 -9.92 6.05
N GLY A 122 7.96 -9.87 4.72
CA GLY A 122 8.73 -10.79 3.87
C GLY A 122 8.75 -10.32 2.42
N SER A 123 9.45 -11.05 1.56
CA SER A 123 9.24 -10.92 0.11
C SER A 123 7.80 -11.26 -0.25
N VAL A 124 7.31 -10.73 -1.38
CA VAL A 124 5.97 -11.09 -1.89
C VAL A 124 5.81 -12.61 -2.04
N GLY A 125 6.86 -13.31 -2.47
CA GLY A 125 6.88 -14.76 -2.59
C GLY A 125 6.70 -15.48 -1.26
N GLN A 126 7.44 -15.07 -0.23
CA GLN A 126 7.34 -15.63 1.12
C GLN A 126 5.93 -15.43 1.70
N ILE A 127 5.41 -14.20 1.64
CA ILE A 127 4.09 -13.87 2.21
C ILE A 127 2.97 -14.63 1.51
N PHE A 128 2.96 -14.71 0.18
CA PHE A 128 1.86 -15.35 -0.55
C PHE A 128 1.94 -16.88 -0.59
N LYS A 129 3.14 -17.47 -0.52
CA LYS A 129 3.32 -18.93 -0.58
C LYS A 129 3.36 -19.57 0.80
N ASN A 130 4.12 -18.99 1.72
CA ASN A 130 4.38 -19.54 3.05
C ASN A 130 4.13 -18.48 4.15
N PRO A 131 2.91 -17.91 4.25
CA PRO A 131 2.60 -16.97 5.32
C PRO A 131 2.78 -17.64 6.69
N LEU A 132 3.37 -16.93 7.65
CA LEU A 132 3.66 -17.44 8.99
C LEU A 132 2.56 -17.04 9.98
N HIS A 133 2.22 -15.75 10.06
CA HIS A 133 1.30 -15.24 11.07
C HIS A 133 -0.13 -15.75 10.81
N PRO A 134 -0.87 -16.22 11.83
CA PRO A 134 -2.25 -16.71 11.67
C PRO A 134 -3.20 -15.70 11.00
N TYR A 135 -3.00 -14.40 11.23
CA TYR A 135 -3.74 -13.35 10.53
C TYR A 135 -3.43 -13.31 9.01
N THR A 136 -2.16 -13.34 8.62
CA THR A 136 -1.76 -13.34 7.20
C THR A 136 -2.30 -14.58 6.47
N LYS A 137 -2.22 -15.76 7.11
CA LYS A 137 -2.86 -16.99 6.63
C LYS A 137 -4.37 -16.79 6.40
N GLY A 138 -5.05 -16.17 7.36
CA GLY A 138 -6.47 -15.86 7.28
C GLY A 138 -6.80 -14.88 6.14
N LEU A 139 -5.99 -13.84 5.95
CA LEU A 139 -6.17 -12.86 4.87
C LEU A 139 -6.08 -13.53 3.50
N LEU A 140 -5.07 -14.34 3.27
CA LEU A 140 -4.86 -15.00 1.97
C LEU A 140 -5.97 -16.03 1.67
N LYS A 141 -6.51 -16.69 2.69
CA LYS A 141 -7.67 -17.59 2.57
C LYS A 141 -8.99 -16.86 2.28
N ALA A 142 -9.10 -15.61 2.69
CA ALA A 142 -10.29 -14.78 2.47
C ALA A 142 -10.32 -14.13 1.08
N VAL A 143 -9.21 -14.15 0.34
CA VAL A 143 -9.12 -13.59 -1.02
C VAL A 143 -9.39 -14.67 -2.07
N PRO A 144 -10.21 -14.40 -3.11
CA PRO A 144 -10.43 -15.33 -4.20
C PRO A 144 -9.11 -15.71 -4.90
N ASN A 145 -8.82 -17.01 -4.95
CA ASN A 145 -7.72 -17.53 -5.75
C ASN A 145 -8.29 -18.13 -7.05
N PRO A 146 -8.07 -17.51 -8.22
CA PRO A 146 -8.61 -18.01 -9.49
C PRO A 146 -8.07 -19.39 -9.90
N MET A 147 -6.95 -19.83 -9.30
CA MET A 147 -6.36 -21.14 -9.54
C MET A 147 -6.96 -22.25 -8.65
N VAL A 148 -7.69 -21.88 -7.60
CA VAL A 148 -8.28 -22.82 -6.64
C VAL A 148 -9.80 -22.74 -6.76
N LYS A 149 -10.43 -23.84 -7.20
CA LYS A 149 -11.89 -23.99 -7.11
C LYS A 149 -12.27 -24.18 -5.64
N SER A 150 -12.43 -23.08 -4.91
CA SER A 150 -13.07 -23.09 -3.59
C SER A 150 -14.54 -22.73 -3.74
N GLU A 151 -15.43 -23.55 -3.16
CA GLU A 151 -16.87 -23.26 -3.15
C GLU A 151 -17.23 -22.14 -2.15
N ARG A 152 -16.37 -21.87 -1.15
CA ARG A 152 -16.57 -20.82 -0.14
C ARG A 152 -15.25 -20.19 0.31
N LEU A 153 -15.24 -18.87 0.45
CA LEU A 153 -14.12 -18.15 1.06
C LEU A 153 -14.18 -18.28 2.58
N GLU A 154 -13.04 -18.55 3.22
CA GLU A 154 -12.94 -18.60 4.66
C GLU A 154 -12.78 -17.18 5.22
N ALA A 155 -13.79 -16.67 5.92
CA ALA A 155 -13.69 -15.40 6.62
C ALA A 155 -12.93 -15.56 7.95
N ILE A 156 -12.16 -14.53 8.33
CA ILE A 156 -11.50 -14.50 9.65
C ILE A 156 -12.57 -14.22 10.72
N PRO A 157 -12.84 -15.15 11.65
CA PRO A 157 -13.92 -15.01 12.63
C PRO A 157 -13.68 -13.84 13.60
N GLY A 158 -14.77 -13.41 14.25
CA GLY A 158 -14.76 -12.32 15.22
C GLY A 158 -14.66 -10.92 14.58
N THR A 159 -14.55 -9.90 15.43
CA THR A 159 -14.49 -8.49 15.03
C THR A 159 -13.10 -7.90 15.29
N VAL A 160 -12.74 -6.87 14.51
CA VAL A 160 -11.51 -6.11 14.73
C VAL A 160 -11.57 -5.45 16.12
N PRO A 161 -10.51 -5.51 16.94
CA PRO A 161 -10.51 -4.94 18.28
C PRO A 161 -10.65 -3.41 18.24
N ASN A 162 -11.19 -2.86 19.32
CA ASN A 162 -11.17 -1.42 19.55
C ASN A 162 -9.71 -0.95 19.76
N LEU A 163 -9.24 0.01 18.98
CA LEU A 163 -7.88 0.53 19.08
C LEU A 163 -7.67 1.50 20.25
N ILE A 164 -8.74 2.03 20.86
CA ILE A 164 -8.66 2.84 22.08
C ILE A 164 -8.31 1.96 23.29
N THR A 165 -8.87 0.76 23.33
CA THR A 165 -8.62 -0.25 24.39
C THR A 165 -8.26 -1.59 23.74
N PRO A 166 -7.07 -1.70 23.14
CA PRO A 166 -6.69 -2.91 22.43
C PRO A 166 -6.47 -4.06 23.44
N PRO A 167 -6.70 -5.31 23.03
CA PRO A 167 -6.38 -6.46 23.86
C PRO A 167 -4.90 -6.49 24.24
N GLU A 168 -4.62 -6.92 25.46
CA GLU A 168 -3.25 -7.12 25.94
C GLU A 168 -2.53 -8.24 25.15
N GLY A 169 -1.21 -8.24 25.23
CA GLY A 169 -0.37 -9.19 24.54
C GLY A 169 -0.44 -9.09 23.01
N CYS A 170 -0.63 -10.22 22.33
CA CYS A 170 -0.84 -10.29 20.89
C CYS A 170 -2.21 -9.72 20.53
N ARG A 171 -2.27 -8.66 19.73
CA ARG A 171 -3.54 -8.00 19.39
C ARG A 171 -4.52 -8.88 18.60
N PHE A 172 -4.01 -9.94 17.95
CA PHE A 172 -4.82 -10.89 17.19
C PHE A 172 -5.32 -12.08 18.01
N HIS A 173 -4.86 -12.27 19.26
CA HIS A 173 -5.22 -13.44 20.07
C HIS A 173 -6.74 -13.70 20.22
N PRO A 174 -7.63 -12.69 20.28
CA PRO A 174 -9.08 -12.96 20.41
C PRO A 174 -9.70 -13.63 19.18
N ARG A 175 -9.03 -13.56 18.02
CA ARG A 175 -9.48 -14.11 16.74
C ARG A 175 -8.59 -15.23 16.23
N CYS A 176 -7.47 -15.47 16.89
CA CYS A 176 -6.47 -16.43 16.48
C CYS A 176 -6.90 -17.85 16.90
N PRO A 177 -7.01 -18.81 15.96
CA PRO A 177 -7.35 -20.19 16.30
C PRO A 177 -6.23 -20.93 17.04
N TYR A 178 -5.03 -20.34 17.09
CA TYR A 178 -3.84 -20.89 17.76
C TYR A 178 -3.46 -20.10 19.02
N ALA A 179 -4.37 -19.29 19.57
CA ALA A 179 -4.08 -18.48 20.76
C ALA A 179 -3.79 -19.36 21.98
N THR A 180 -2.72 -19.01 22.71
CA THR A 180 -2.34 -19.62 23.98
C THR A 180 -2.32 -18.55 25.09
N GLU A 181 -2.07 -18.93 26.34
CA GLU A 181 -2.06 -17.98 27.47
C GLU A 181 -0.98 -16.90 27.33
N ILE A 182 0.20 -17.23 26.80
CA ILE A 182 1.25 -16.23 26.56
C ILE A 182 0.80 -15.16 25.55
N CYS A 183 -0.06 -15.51 24.59
CA CYS A 183 -0.61 -14.56 23.63
C CYS A 183 -1.50 -13.49 24.28
N LYS A 184 -2.11 -13.77 25.43
CA LYS A 184 -2.94 -12.80 26.17
C LYS A 184 -2.10 -11.86 27.03
N GLN A 185 -0.94 -12.32 27.47
CA GLN A 185 -0.13 -11.64 28.49
C GLN A 185 1.05 -10.85 27.90
N LYS A 186 1.69 -11.37 26.84
CA LYS A 186 2.90 -10.78 26.25
C LYS A 186 2.70 -10.49 24.76
N ALA A 187 3.08 -9.29 24.32
CA ALA A 187 3.11 -8.98 22.90
C ALA A 187 4.29 -9.75 22.26
N PRO A 188 4.07 -10.49 21.16
CA PRO A 188 5.16 -11.16 20.48
C PRO A 188 6.11 -10.13 19.87
N GLU A 189 7.40 -10.41 19.94
CA GLU A 189 8.44 -9.62 19.29
C GLU A 189 8.50 -9.99 17.81
N LEU A 190 8.88 -9.04 16.96
CA LEU A 190 9.09 -9.29 15.54
C LEU A 190 10.43 -10.01 15.36
N VAL A 191 10.39 -11.33 15.15
CA VAL A 191 11.58 -12.18 15.03
C VAL A 191 11.78 -12.61 13.57
N GLU A 192 13.04 -12.75 13.17
CA GLU A 192 13.41 -13.29 11.86
C GLU A 192 13.40 -14.82 11.91
N VAL A 193 12.56 -15.45 11.08
CA VAL A 193 12.43 -16.92 11.02
C VAL A 193 13.25 -17.50 9.88
N GLU A 194 13.32 -16.76 8.78
CA GLU A 194 14.13 -17.03 7.59
C GLU A 194 14.67 -15.70 7.05
N ASP A 195 15.66 -15.73 6.15
CA ASP A 195 16.28 -14.53 5.59
C ASP A 195 15.24 -13.53 5.06
N GLY A 196 15.18 -12.36 5.69
CA GLY A 196 14.26 -11.29 5.33
C GLY A 196 12.79 -11.54 5.68
N HIS A 197 12.43 -12.67 6.31
CA HIS A 197 11.07 -13.05 6.70
C HIS A 197 10.90 -12.96 8.21
N PHE A 198 10.20 -11.92 8.64
CA PHE A 198 9.93 -11.61 10.03
C PHE A 198 8.48 -11.90 10.40
N VAL A 199 8.25 -12.39 11.62
CA VAL A 199 6.91 -12.61 12.17
C VAL A 199 6.84 -12.20 13.63
N ALA A 200 5.75 -11.56 14.04
CA ALA A 200 5.46 -11.28 15.44
C ALA A 200 4.42 -12.28 15.97
N CYS A 201 4.85 -13.51 16.29
CA CYS A 201 3.97 -14.57 16.79
C CYS A 201 4.72 -15.54 17.70
N HIS A 202 4.16 -15.88 18.87
CA HIS A 202 4.75 -16.83 19.85
C HIS A 202 4.83 -18.29 19.38
N LEU A 203 4.38 -18.60 18.16
CA LEU A 203 4.58 -19.91 17.55
C LEU A 203 5.99 -20.09 16.96
N TYR A 204 6.75 -18.99 16.89
CA TYR A 204 8.08 -18.90 16.30
C TYR A 204 9.06 -18.27 17.30
#